data_AF-A0A349N6N1-F1
#
_entry.id   AF-A0A349N6N1-F1
#
_cell.length_a   1.000
_cell.length_b   1.000
_cell.length_c   1.000
_cell.angle_alpha   90.00
_cell.angle_beta   90.00
_cell.angle_gamma   90.00
#
_symmetry.space_group_name_H-M   'P 1'
#
loop_
_entity.id
_entity.type
_entity.pdbx_description
1 polymer ?
#
loop_
_entity_poly.entity_id
_entity_poly.type
_entity_poly.pdbx_seq_one_letter_code
_entity_poly.pdbx_strand_id
1 'polypeptide(L)'
;MKISAAKWFSSGTPFVWLNAGAVAISILMVVGLLGLLAVRGMAHFWPADVMQANYAPPVSFGSVMSTEVLGERVETESVSSIQIASSGIPVDESIPYYDRELVKLGNRDVTGADFAWLLSSYLSNISYPADVVALERREWGNFYGFLTDVRETGESVVAAAAEEEALWVEFEQRLSRALDIHDEIYRIEKIEIGEVNYALERLRLRQRGLELKGEFDAETEAIFAQQREELGADYALLQQDLVVLNKAIERDSALFLAANGAEVDIELADIVRAYKPNQMGLLDKLFTYFAKLGEFLTDEPREANTEGGIFPAIFGTVMMVLLMSVFVTPFGVVAAVYLREYARQGFVTRAIRIAVNNLAGVPSIVYGVFGLGFFIYIIGAEVDQLFYPEALPAPTFGTPGLLWASLTLALLTVPVVIVATEEGLARIPRSVREGSLALGA
;
A
#
# COMPACT_ATOMS: atom_id res chain seq x y z
N MET A 1 -10.33 55.53 -18.17
CA MET A 1 -8.96 56.10 -18.06
C MET A 1 -7.97 55.11 -18.62
N LYS A 2 -7.17 55.48 -19.63
CA LYS A 2 -6.06 54.63 -20.11
C LYS A 2 -4.86 54.84 -19.18
N ILE A 3 -4.49 53.83 -18.40
CA ILE A 3 -3.29 53.85 -17.54
C ILE A 3 -2.08 53.53 -18.43
N SER A 4 -0.97 54.27 -18.30
CA SER A 4 0.25 53.95 -19.06
C SER A 4 0.90 52.68 -18.50
N ALA A 5 1.55 51.88 -19.36
CA ALA A 5 2.18 50.62 -18.96
C ALA A 5 3.18 50.79 -17.81
N ALA A 6 3.99 51.86 -17.84
CA ALA A 6 4.94 52.15 -16.77
C ALA A 6 4.27 52.39 -15.39
N LYS A 7 3.09 53.03 -15.38
CA LYS A 7 2.33 53.29 -14.16
C LYS A 7 1.60 52.03 -13.65
N TRP A 8 1.30 51.10 -14.54
CA TRP A 8 0.74 49.79 -14.19
C TRP A 8 1.81 48.84 -13.63
N PHE A 9 3.02 48.84 -14.18
CA PHE A 9 4.13 48.07 -13.61
C PHE A 9 4.55 48.59 -12.23
N SER A 10 4.57 49.91 -12.03
CA SER A 10 4.91 50.48 -10.72
C SER A 10 3.82 50.30 -9.66
N SER A 11 2.58 49.97 -10.04
CA SER A 11 1.51 49.70 -9.07
C SER A 11 1.58 48.29 -8.45
N GLY A 12 2.51 47.43 -8.90
CA GLY A 12 2.64 46.05 -8.43
C GLY A 12 1.52 45.10 -8.88
N THR A 13 0.48 45.64 -9.54
CA THR A 13 -0.67 44.89 -10.02
C THR A 13 -0.30 43.73 -10.97
N PRO A 14 0.68 43.86 -11.89
CA PRO A 14 1.12 42.73 -12.72
C PRO A 14 1.63 41.54 -11.91
N PHE A 15 2.34 41.77 -10.81
CA PHE A 15 2.85 40.68 -9.95
C PHE A 15 1.73 39.96 -9.21
N VAL A 16 0.65 40.65 -8.85
CA VAL A 16 -0.54 40.02 -8.26
C VAL A 16 -1.19 39.06 -9.26
N TRP A 17 -1.36 39.50 -10.52
CA TRP A 17 -1.90 38.65 -11.58
C TRP A 17 -0.95 37.49 -11.93
N LEU A 18 0.36 37.74 -11.92
CA LEU A 18 1.37 36.69 -12.12
C LEU A 18 1.29 35.63 -11.02
N ASN A 19 1.20 36.03 -9.75
CA ASN A 19 1.07 35.10 -8.62
C ASN A 19 -0.26 34.36 -8.66
N ALA A 20 -1.37 35.05 -8.94
CA ALA A 20 -2.67 34.41 -9.09
C ALA A 20 -2.68 33.40 -10.26
N GLY A 21 -2.07 33.76 -11.39
CA GLY A 21 -1.88 32.88 -12.54
C GLY A 21 -1.00 31.69 -12.22
N ALA A 22 0.10 31.89 -11.49
CA ALA A 22 0.99 30.82 -11.05
C ALA A 22 0.28 29.85 -10.10
N VAL A 23 -0.49 30.33 -9.13
CA VAL A 23 -1.30 29.49 -8.24
C VAL A 23 -2.35 28.71 -9.02
N ALA A 24 -3.05 29.35 -9.97
CA ALA A 24 -4.03 28.67 -10.82
C ALA A 24 -3.40 27.56 -11.66
N ILE A 25 -2.23 27.81 -12.27
CA ILE A 25 -1.46 26.81 -13.01
C ILE A 25 -1.04 25.67 -12.08
N SER A 26 -0.54 25.96 -10.88
CA SER A 26 -0.17 24.93 -9.89
C SER A 26 -1.35 24.05 -9.49
N ILE A 27 -2.52 24.64 -9.23
CA ILE A 27 -3.73 23.87 -8.91
C ILE A 27 -4.14 23.00 -10.10
N LEU A 28 -4.14 23.54 -11.31
CA LEU A 28 -4.45 22.77 -12.52
C LEU A 28 -3.46 21.62 -12.74
N MET A 29 -2.16 21.84 -12.50
CA MET A 29 -1.14 20.80 -12.59
C MET A 29 -1.36 19.71 -11.53
N VAL A 30 -1.65 20.08 -10.28
CA VAL A 30 -1.91 19.11 -9.20
C VAL A 30 -3.16 18.29 -9.51
N VAL A 31 -4.27 18.94 -9.86
CA VAL A 31 -5.51 18.24 -10.23
C VAL A 31 -5.31 17.38 -11.48
N GLY A 32 -4.58 17.88 -12.48
CA GLY A 32 -4.24 17.13 -13.68
C GLY A 32 -3.38 15.92 -13.40
N LEU A 33 -2.37 16.05 -12.54
CA LEU A 33 -1.52 14.94 -12.10
C LEU A 33 -2.32 13.91 -11.30
N LEU A 34 -3.12 14.35 -10.34
CA LEU A 34 -4.00 13.46 -9.56
C LEU A 34 -4.99 12.73 -10.47
N GLY A 35 -5.58 13.42 -11.44
CA GLY A 35 -6.46 12.81 -12.44
C GLY A 35 -5.73 11.79 -13.31
N LEU A 36 -4.52 12.10 -13.77
CA LEU A 36 -3.69 11.16 -14.53
C LEU A 36 -3.35 9.91 -13.71
N LEU A 37 -2.93 10.09 -12.46
CA LEU A 37 -2.62 8.99 -11.54
C LEU A 37 -3.86 8.15 -11.26
N ALA A 38 -5.02 8.77 -11.04
CA ALA A 38 -6.28 8.08 -10.84
C ALA A 38 -6.67 7.25 -12.07
N VAL A 39 -6.60 7.82 -13.27
CA VAL A 39 -6.96 7.10 -14.50
C VAL A 39 -6.00 5.93 -14.77
N ARG A 40 -4.69 6.16 -14.65
CA ARG A 40 -3.66 5.13 -14.85
C ARG A 40 -3.73 4.04 -13.79
N GLY A 41 -4.00 4.41 -12.52
CA GLY A 41 -4.12 3.47 -11.41
C GLY A 41 -5.42 2.67 -11.44
N MET A 42 -6.56 3.31 -11.73
CA MET A 42 -7.86 2.63 -11.77
C MET A 42 -7.91 1.57 -12.86
N ALA A 43 -7.20 1.74 -13.99
CA ALA A 43 -7.15 0.72 -15.04
C ALA A 43 -6.56 -0.62 -14.57
N HIS A 44 -5.74 -0.61 -13.51
CA HIS A 44 -5.07 -1.81 -12.99
C HIS A 44 -6.03 -2.88 -12.47
N PHE A 45 -7.17 -2.49 -11.91
CA PHE A 45 -8.14 -3.43 -11.35
C PHE A 45 -9.08 -4.05 -12.40
N TRP A 46 -9.02 -3.57 -13.65
CA TRP A 46 -9.86 -4.08 -14.72
C TRP A 46 -9.40 -5.47 -15.16
N PRO A 47 -10.27 -6.50 -15.17
CA PRO A 47 -9.94 -7.82 -15.72
C PRO A 47 -9.89 -7.72 -17.25
N ALA A 48 -8.71 -7.38 -17.77
CA ALA A 48 -8.47 -7.26 -19.20
C ALA A 48 -8.55 -8.63 -19.89
N ASP A 49 -8.93 -8.62 -21.17
CA ASP A 49 -8.92 -9.82 -21.98
C ASP A 49 -7.47 -10.29 -22.21
N VAL A 50 -7.26 -11.59 -22.10
CA VAL A 50 -5.94 -12.22 -22.28
C VAL A 50 -5.80 -12.62 -23.74
N MET A 51 -4.82 -12.02 -24.40
CA MET A 51 -4.49 -12.27 -25.80
C MET A 51 -3.59 -13.50 -25.91
N GLN A 52 -3.89 -14.38 -26.87
CA GLN A 52 -2.97 -15.39 -27.40
C GLN A 52 -2.48 -14.95 -28.78
N ALA A 53 -1.17 -14.95 -29.01
CA ALA A 53 -0.58 -14.56 -30.29
C ALA A 53 0.75 -15.27 -30.55
N ASN A 54 1.11 -15.41 -31.82
CA ASN A 54 2.43 -15.83 -32.24
C ASN A 54 3.34 -14.61 -32.42
N TYR A 55 4.42 -14.55 -31.65
CA TYR A 55 5.43 -13.51 -31.75
C TYR A 55 6.69 -14.04 -32.43
N ALA A 56 7.07 -13.38 -33.52
CA ALA A 56 8.18 -13.76 -34.36
C ALA A 56 9.16 -12.58 -34.44
N PRO A 57 10.06 -12.38 -33.46
CA PRO A 57 10.89 -11.18 -33.39
C PRO A 57 11.79 -11.06 -34.63
N PRO A 58 12.13 -9.83 -35.06
CA PRO A 58 13.08 -9.64 -36.13
C PRO A 58 14.45 -10.18 -35.72
N VAL A 59 15.08 -10.96 -36.60
CA VAL A 59 16.41 -11.55 -36.40
C VAL A 59 17.34 -11.19 -37.56
N SER A 60 18.59 -10.85 -37.26
CA SER A 60 19.57 -10.44 -38.28
C SER A 60 20.06 -11.62 -39.12
N PHE A 61 20.09 -12.82 -38.54
CA PHE A 61 20.58 -14.05 -39.14
C PHE A 61 19.92 -15.27 -38.48
N GLY A 62 19.52 -16.27 -39.27
CA GLY A 62 18.91 -17.51 -38.79
C GLY A 62 17.40 -17.59 -39.01
N SER A 63 16.79 -18.68 -38.53
CA SER A 63 15.34 -18.89 -38.61
C SER A 63 14.63 -18.05 -37.56
N VAL A 64 13.53 -17.39 -37.94
CA VAL A 64 12.62 -16.73 -36.99
C VAL A 64 11.99 -17.82 -36.13
N MET A 65 12.37 -17.89 -34.85
CA MET A 65 11.65 -18.72 -33.88
C MET A 65 10.38 -17.97 -33.49
N SER A 66 9.25 -18.40 -34.05
CA SER A 66 7.95 -17.95 -33.58
C SER A 66 7.70 -18.57 -32.21
N THR A 67 7.49 -17.75 -31.20
CA THR A 67 7.07 -18.17 -29.86
C THR A 67 5.62 -17.78 -29.66
N GLU A 68 4.84 -18.67 -29.09
CA GLU A 68 3.49 -18.32 -28.64
C GLU A 68 3.59 -17.46 -27.37
N VAL A 69 2.71 -16.47 -27.31
CA VAL A 69 2.64 -15.48 -26.24
C VAL A 69 1.20 -15.43 -25.76
N LEU A 70 1.05 -15.43 -24.43
CA LEU A 70 -0.22 -15.26 -23.74
C LEU A 70 -0.08 -14.10 -22.75
N GLY A 71 -1.01 -13.15 -22.76
CA GLY A 71 -0.95 -12.04 -21.81
C GLY A 71 -1.93 -10.89 -22.07
N GLU A 72 -1.97 -9.95 -21.13
CA GLU A 72 -2.83 -8.76 -21.19
C GLU A 72 -2.12 -7.60 -21.89
N ARG A 73 -2.80 -6.92 -22.81
CA ARG A 73 -2.27 -5.69 -23.42
C ARG A 73 -2.42 -4.51 -22.46
N VAL A 74 -1.29 -3.89 -22.11
CA VAL A 74 -1.23 -2.80 -21.12
C VAL A 74 -1.15 -1.44 -21.79
N GLU A 75 -0.20 -1.28 -22.72
CA GLU A 75 0.09 0.00 -23.37
C GLU A 75 0.62 -0.21 -24.78
N THR A 76 0.35 0.74 -25.67
CA THR A 76 0.92 0.77 -27.03
C THR A 76 1.68 2.07 -27.22
N GLU A 77 2.90 1.98 -27.75
CA GLU A 77 3.80 3.11 -27.97
C GLU A 77 4.40 3.05 -29.37
N SER A 78 4.40 4.20 -30.08
CA SER A 78 5.09 4.37 -31.35
C SER A 78 6.52 4.84 -31.10
N VAL A 79 7.50 4.03 -31.49
CA VAL A 79 8.94 4.28 -31.27
C VAL A 79 9.68 4.35 -32.59
N SER A 80 10.69 5.24 -32.67
CA SER A 80 11.50 5.36 -33.89
C SER A 80 12.29 4.09 -34.18
N SER A 81 12.43 3.74 -35.46
CA SER A 81 13.22 2.57 -35.88
C SER A 81 14.68 2.64 -35.44
N ILE A 82 15.27 3.83 -35.44
CA ILE A 82 16.64 4.09 -34.96
C ILE A 82 16.79 3.69 -33.47
N GLN A 83 15.81 4.05 -32.63
CA GLN A 83 15.85 3.70 -31.21
C GLN A 83 15.75 2.18 -31.01
N ILE A 84 14.88 1.51 -31.76
CA ILE A 84 14.74 0.05 -31.69
C ILE A 84 16.01 -0.65 -32.19
N ALA A 85 16.56 -0.22 -33.33
CA ALA A 85 17.82 -0.72 -33.87
C ALA A 85 18.98 -0.54 -32.88
N SER A 86 19.05 0.60 -32.19
CA SER A 86 20.08 0.87 -31.17
C SER A 86 20.00 -0.05 -29.95
N SER A 87 18.84 -0.66 -29.69
CA SER A 87 18.67 -1.67 -28.63
C SER A 87 19.11 -3.08 -29.06
N GLY A 88 19.61 -3.24 -30.29
CA GLY A 88 20.07 -4.51 -30.85
C GLY A 88 18.98 -5.32 -31.57
N ILE A 89 17.78 -4.75 -31.75
CA ILE A 89 16.66 -5.38 -32.46
C ILE A 89 16.72 -4.98 -33.95
N PRO A 90 16.93 -5.91 -34.88
CA PRO A 90 17.23 -5.62 -36.28
C PRO A 90 15.97 -5.32 -37.11
N VAL A 91 15.39 -4.15 -36.89
CA VAL A 91 14.25 -3.63 -37.65
C VAL A 91 14.67 -2.97 -38.96
N ASP A 92 13.78 -2.93 -39.95
CA ASP A 92 14.00 -2.16 -41.18
C ASP A 92 13.96 -0.65 -40.87
N GLU A 93 15.12 0.01 -40.98
CA GLU A 93 15.29 1.45 -40.74
C GLU A 93 14.61 2.34 -41.78
N SER A 94 14.20 1.79 -42.94
CA SER A 94 13.41 2.55 -43.92
C SER A 94 12.00 2.88 -43.42
N ILE A 95 11.50 2.09 -42.46
CA ILE A 95 10.27 2.37 -41.74
C ILE A 95 10.62 3.35 -40.61
N PRO A 96 10.05 4.57 -40.56
CA PRO A 96 10.47 5.58 -39.60
C PRO A 96 10.04 5.27 -38.16
N TYR A 97 8.91 4.59 -37.98
CA TYR A 97 8.31 4.28 -36.68
C TYR A 97 7.73 2.86 -36.66
N TYR A 98 7.88 2.19 -35.52
CA TYR A 98 7.22 0.93 -35.22
C TYR A 98 6.37 1.07 -33.96
N ASP A 99 5.21 0.44 -33.96
CA ASP A 99 4.39 0.31 -32.76
C ASP A 99 4.86 -0.90 -31.95
N ARG A 100 5.11 -0.69 -30.66
CA ARG A 100 5.34 -1.75 -29.67
C ARG A 100 4.21 -1.79 -28.65
N GLU A 101 3.83 -2.99 -28.25
CA GLU A 101 2.84 -3.26 -27.21
C GLU A 101 3.56 -3.74 -25.95
N LEU A 102 3.27 -3.12 -24.81
CA LEU A 102 3.62 -3.65 -23.49
C LEU A 102 2.57 -4.70 -23.14
N VAL A 103 3.00 -5.95 -23.05
CA VAL A 103 2.14 -7.08 -22.68
C VAL A 103 2.55 -7.57 -21.30
N LYS A 104 1.57 -7.69 -20.40
CA LYS A 104 1.75 -8.38 -19.12
C LYS A 104 1.65 -9.88 -19.39
N LEU A 105 2.81 -10.55 -19.42
CA LEU A 105 2.92 -11.97 -19.69
C LEU A 105 2.56 -12.83 -18.49
N GLY A 106 2.66 -12.27 -17.27
CA GLY A 106 2.57 -13.09 -16.06
C GLY A 106 3.66 -14.16 -16.04
N ASN A 107 3.38 -15.24 -15.31
CA ASN A 107 4.15 -16.49 -15.31
C ASN A 107 5.64 -16.24 -15.06
N ARG A 108 5.97 -15.34 -14.13
CA ARG A 108 7.35 -14.89 -13.87
C ARG A 108 8.31 -16.04 -13.55
N ASP A 109 7.80 -17.09 -12.94
CA ASP A 109 8.44 -18.38 -12.66
C ASP A 109 8.76 -19.20 -13.91
N VAL A 110 8.01 -19.03 -14.99
CA VAL A 110 8.17 -19.74 -16.28
C VAL A 110 8.97 -18.93 -17.29
N THR A 111 8.63 -17.66 -17.46
CA THR A 111 9.18 -16.77 -18.51
C THR A 111 10.34 -15.92 -18.01
N GLY A 112 10.50 -15.78 -16.69
CA GLY A 112 11.51 -14.91 -16.05
C GLY A 112 11.14 -13.43 -16.01
N ALA A 113 10.08 -13.00 -16.71
CA ALA A 113 9.69 -11.60 -16.82
C ALA A 113 8.16 -11.45 -16.84
N ASP A 114 7.65 -10.55 -16.00
CA ASP A 114 6.21 -10.31 -15.84
C ASP A 114 5.62 -9.44 -16.96
N PHE A 115 6.49 -8.67 -17.64
CA PHE A 115 6.15 -7.80 -18.76
C PHE A 115 7.16 -7.92 -19.90
N ALA A 116 6.68 -7.82 -21.13
CA ALA A 116 7.51 -7.74 -22.33
C ALA A 116 7.00 -6.70 -23.31
N TRP A 117 7.93 -6.03 -23.99
CA TRP A 117 7.64 -5.19 -25.14
C TRP A 117 7.69 -6.03 -26.41
N LEU A 118 6.58 -6.11 -27.13
CA LEU A 118 6.43 -6.87 -28.37
C LEU A 118 6.18 -5.91 -29.53
N LEU A 119 6.87 -6.08 -30.65
CA LEU A 119 6.61 -5.28 -31.83
C LEU A 119 5.32 -5.74 -32.52
N SER A 120 4.37 -4.82 -32.69
CA SER A 120 3.02 -5.11 -33.18
C SER A 120 3.03 -5.74 -34.58
N SER A 121 3.97 -5.30 -35.44
CA SER A 121 4.14 -5.83 -36.80
C SER A 121 4.66 -7.27 -36.86
N TYR A 122 5.12 -7.81 -35.73
CA TYR A 122 5.67 -9.16 -35.59
C TYR A 122 4.77 -10.07 -34.74
N LEU A 123 3.58 -9.58 -34.36
CA LEU A 123 2.51 -10.39 -33.79
C LEU A 123 1.61 -10.90 -34.92
N SER A 124 1.28 -12.18 -34.86
CA SER A 124 0.40 -12.86 -35.81
C SER A 124 -0.55 -13.81 -35.08
N ASN A 125 -1.63 -14.23 -35.74
CA ASN A 125 -2.65 -15.13 -35.17
C ASN A 125 -3.21 -14.66 -33.82
N ILE A 126 -3.41 -13.34 -33.67
CA ILE A 126 -3.98 -12.75 -32.46
C ILE A 126 -5.39 -13.29 -32.27
N SER A 127 -5.64 -13.92 -31.12
CA SER A 127 -6.94 -14.44 -30.71
C SER A 127 -7.15 -14.23 -29.21
N TYR A 128 -8.39 -14.39 -28.77
CA TYR A 128 -8.81 -14.28 -27.37
C TYR A 128 -9.55 -15.57 -27.00
N PRO A 129 -8.83 -16.64 -26.63
CA PRO A 129 -9.42 -17.94 -26.31
C PRO A 129 -10.38 -17.84 -25.13
N ALA A 130 -11.54 -18.48 -25.20
CA ALA A 130 -12.53 -18.40 -24.13
C ALA A 130 -12.07 -19.18 -22.87
N ASP A 131 -11.32 -20.24 -23.04
CA ASP A 131 -10.86 -21.18 -22.02
C ASP A 131 -9.63 -20.70 -21.24
N VAL A 132 -9.04 -19.56 -21.61
CA VAL A 132 -7.88 -19.00 -20.90
C VAL A 132 -8.24 -18.64 -19.46
N VAL A 133 -7.39 -19.08 -18.54
CA VAL A 133 -7.52 -18.82 -17.11
C VAL A 133 -6.48 -17.78 -16.71
N ALA A 134 -6.92 -16.77 -15.96
CA ALA A 134 -6.09 -15.84 -15.22
C ALA A 134 -6.13 -16.20 -13.74
N LEU A 135 -4.96 -16.49 -13.16
CA LEU A 135 -4.78 -16.73 -11.74
C LEU A 135 -4.06 -15.53 -11.12
N GLU A 136 -4.57 -15.06 -10.00
CA GLU A 136 -3.83 -14.23 -9.05
C GLU A 136 -3.23 -15.16 -8.01
N ARG A 137 -1.91 -15.19 -7.91
CA ARG A 137 -1.19 -16.08 -6.97
C ARG A 137 -0.68 -15.28 -5.79
N ARG A 138 -0.38 -15.98 -4.69
CA ARG A 138 0.23 -15.41 -3.48
C ARG A 138 1.71 -15.12 -3.69
N GLU A 139 2.36 -15.94 -4.51
CA GLU A 139 3.75 -15.80 -4.93
C GLU A 139 3.85 -15.74 -6.45
N TRP A 140 4.91 -15.10 -6.98
CA TRP A 140 5.20 -15.04 -8.42
C TRP A 140 4.16 -14.31 -9.30
N GLY A 141 3.20 -13.64 -8.67
CA GLY A 141 2.16 -12.84 -9.31
C GLY A 141 1.26 -13.57 -10.28
N ASN A 142 0.69 -12.85 -11.25
CA ASN A 142 -0.32 -13.40 -12.14
C ASN A 142 0.20 -14.59 -12.96
N PHE A 143 -0.66 -15.58 -13.16
CA PHE A 143 -0.45 -16.65 -14.12
C PHE A 143 -1.55 -16.66 -15.18
N TYR A 144 -1.18 -16.82 -16.44
CA TYR A 144 -2.07 -17.05 -17.57
C TYR A 144 -1.76 -18.41 -18.21
N GLY A 145 -2.80 -19.20 -18.44
CA GLY A 145 -2.68 -20.50 -19.10
C GLY A 145 -4.00 -21.20 -19.29
N PHE A 146 -3.94 -22.47 -19.67
CA PHE A 146 -5.11 -23.31 -19.91
C PHE A 146 -5.13 -24.43 -18.87
N LEU A 147 -6.25 -24.59 -18.17
CA LEU A 147 -6.42 -25.66 -17.18
C LEU A 147 -6.48 -27.01 -17.90
N THR A 148 -5.59 -27.94 -17.55
CA THR A 148 -5.51 -29.26 -18.20
C THR A 148 -5.82 -30.43 -17.26
N ASP A 149 -5.57 -30.28 -15.96
CA ASP A 149 -5.83 -31.33 -14.97
C ASP A 149 -6.09 -30.73 -13.58
N VAL A 150 -6.83 -31.45 -12.75
CA VAL A 150 -7.09 -31.12 -11.34
C VAL A 150 -6.73 -32.33 -10.51
N ARG A 151 -5.85 -32.16 -9.52
CA ARG A 151 -5.23 -33.25 -8.78
C ARG A 151 -5.57 -33.21 -7.30
N GLU A 152 -5.71 -34.40 -6.73
CA GLU A 152 -5.79 -34.64 -5.29
C GLU A 152 -4.63 -35.53 -4.89
N THR A 153 -3.75 -35.06 -4.01
CA THR A 153 -2.55 -35.78 -3.56
C THR A 153 -1.68 -36.30 -4.71
N GLY A 154 -1.63 -35.54 -5.81
CA GLY A 154 -0.88 -35.87 -7.03
C GLY A 154 -1.60 -36.77 -8.02
N GLU A 155 -2.81 -37.24 -7.73
CA GLU A 155 -3.62 -38.07 -8.63
C GLU A 155 -4.70 -37.24 -9.34
N SER A 156 -4.89 -37.42 -10.65
CA SER A 156 -5.94 -36.75 -11.41
C SER A 156 -7.32 -37.15 -10.91
N VAL A 157 -8.12 -36.16 -10.54
CA VAL A 157 -9.48 -36.33 -9.99
C VAL A 157 -10.49 -36.52 -11.11
N VAL A 158 -10.23 -35.85 -12.22
CA VAL A 158 -11.08 -35.86 -13.41
C VAL A 158 -10.41 -36.73 -14.47
N ALA A 159 -11.21 -37.54 -15.18
CA ALA A 159 -10.66 -38.35 -16.26
C ALA A 159 -10.07 -37.44 -17.35
N ALA A 160 -8.94 -37.83 -17.95
CA ALA A 160 -8.23 -37.05 -18.98
C ALA A 160 -9.05 -36.72 -20.25
N ALA A 161 -10.28 -37.25 -20.38
CA ALA A 161 -11.21 -36.98 -21.47
C ALA A 161 -12.51 -36.28 -21.00
N ALA A 162 -12.54 -35.74 -19.79
CA ALA A 162 -13.68 -34.97 -19.32
C ALA A 162 -13.82 -33.67 -20.11
N GLU A 163 -15.06 -33.17 -20.17
CA GLU A 163 -15.37 -31.89 -20.79
C GLU A 163 -14.72 -30.75 -19.98
N GLU A 164 -14.23 -29.71 -20.68
CA GLU A 164 -13.56 -28.54 -20.07
C GLU A 164 -14.40 -27.90 -18.96
N GLU A 165 -15.72 -27.85 -19.13
CA GLU A 165 -16.65 -27.31 -18.15
C GLU A 165 -16.65 -28.13 -16.85
N ALA A 166 -16.62 -29.47 -16.95
CA ALA A 166 -16.56 -30.34 -15.78
C ALA A 166 -15.24 -30.18 -15.02
N LEU A 167 -14.13 -29.98 -15.75
CA LEU A 167 -12.82 -29.73 -15.16
C LEU A 167 -12.79 -28.38 -14.40
N TRP A 168 -13.38 -27.33 -15.00
CA TRP A 168 -13.47 -26.02 -14.37
C TRP A 168 -14.33 -26.03 -13.10
N VAL A 169 -15.48 -26.71 -13.12
CA VAL A 169 -16.35 -26.84 -11.94
C VAL A 169 -15.64 -27.56 -10.79
N GLU A 170 -14.91 -28.64 -11.06
CA GLU A 170 -14.14 -29.35 -10.04
C GLU A 170 -13.00 -28.47 -9.48
N PHE A 171 -12.31 -27.72 -10.35
CA PHE A 171 -11.29 -26.76 -9.95
C PHE A 171 -11.86 -25.68 -9.02
N GLU A 172 -12.97 -25.03 -9.38
CA GLU A 172 -13.61 -23.99 -8.57
C GLU A 172 -14.04 -24.53 -7.20
N GLN A 173 -14.60 -25.74 -7.15
CA GLN A 173 -15.01 -26.36 -5.89
C GLN A 173 -13.82 -26.60 -4.95
N ARG A 174 -12.69 -27.08 -5.48
CA ARG A 174 -11.48 -27.33 -4.70
C ARG A 174 -10.77 -26.05 -4.30
N LEU A 175 -10.72 -25.06 -5.20
CA LEU A 175 -10.18 -23.75 -4.92
C LEU A 175 -10.98 -23.07 -3.80
N SER A 176 -12.32 -23.13 -3.84
CA SER A 176 -13.17 -22.61 -2.76
C SER A 176 -12.83 -23.27 -1.42
N ARG A 177 -12.61 -24.59 -1.38
CA ARG A 177 -12.18 -25.27 -0.14
C ARG A 177 -10.81 -24.79 0.33
N ALA A 178 -9.85 -24.64 -0.59
CA ALA A 178 -8.51 -24.16 -0.25
C ALA A 178 -8.55 -22.74 0.32
N LEU A 179 -9.36 -21.85 -0.25
CA LEU A 179 -9.60 -20.50 0.26
C LEU A 179 -10.23 -20.51 1.65
N ASP A 180 -11.26 -21.34 1.88
CA ASP A 180 -11.89 -21.47 3.21
C ASP A 180 -10.88 -21.95 4.28
N ILE A 181 -10.03 -22.94 3.92
CA ILE A 181 -8.98 -23.43 4.83
C ILE A 181 -7.91 -22.37 5.06
N HIS A 182 -7.52 -21.61 4.04
CA HIS A 182 -6.58 -20.51 4.17
C HIS A 182 -7.10 -19.45 5.15
N ASP A 183 -8.37 -19.07 5.05
CA ASP A 183 -8.98 -18.08 5.94
C ASP A 183 -9.06 -18.58 7.39
N GLU A 184 -9.28 -19.88 7.57
CA GLU A 184 -9.22 -20.55 8.88
C GLU A 184 -7.80 -20.50 9.48
N ILE A 185 -6.78 -20.84 8.68
CA ILE A 185 -5.36 -20.76 9.08
C ILE A 185 -5.03 -19.33 9.48
N TYR A 186 -5.39 -18.35 8.65
CA TYR A 186 -5.14 -16.94 8.92
C TYR A 186 -5.80 -16.48 10.22
N ARG A 187 -7.05 -16.89 10.48
CA ARG A 187 -7.76 -16.57 11.73
C ARG A 187 -7.03 -17.15 12.95
N ILE A 188 -6.63 -18.42 12.90
CA ILE A 188 -5.92 -19.06 14.00
C ILE A 188 -4.58 -18.37 14.25
N GLU A 189 -3.79 -18.10 13.20
CA GLU A 189 -2.47 -17.49 13.33
C GLU A 189 -2.50 -16.04 13.82
N LYS A 190 -3.40 -15.22 13.26
CA LYS A 190 -3.42 -13.77 13.51
C LYS A 190 -4.28 -13.39 14.71
N ILE A 191 -5.40 -14.07 14.91
CA ILE A 191 -6.39 -13.72 15.93
C ILE A 191 -6.21 -14.62 17.14
N GLU A 192 -6.43 -15.92 17.01
CA GLU A 192 -6.54 -16.83 18.17
C GLU A 192 -5.18 -17.01 18.88
N ILE A 193 -4.12 -17.31 18.12
CA ILE A 193 -2.75 -17.34 18.64
C ILE A 193 -2.32 -15.95 19.12
N GLY A 194 -2.75 -14.89 18.43
CA GLY A 194 -2.51 -13.51 18.84
C GLY A 194 -3.06 -13.20 20.24
N GLU A 195 -4.29 -13.64 20.53
CA GLU A 195 -4.94 -13.50 21.83
C GLU A 195 -4.21 -14.28 22.93
N VAL A 196 -3.80 -15.52 22.65
CA VAL A 196 -3.02 -16.32 23.60
C VAL A 196 -1.66 -15.67 23.89
N ASN A 197 -0.96 -15.22 22.85
CA ASN A 197 0.32 -14.51 23.00
C ASN A 197 0.15 -13.22 23.81
N TYR A 198 -0.92 -12.46 23.57
CA TYR A 198 -1.24 -11.27 24.36
C TYR A 198 -1.51 -11.62 25.83
N ALA A 199 -2.25 -12.69 26.09
CA ALA A 199 -2.52 -13.16 27.45
C ALA A 199 -1.24 -13.63 28.17
N LEU A 200 -0.36 -14.35 27.48
CA LEU A 200 0.94 -14.78 27.97
C LEU A 200 1.83 -13.57 28.30
N GLU A 201 1.87 -12.56 27.44
CA GLU A 201 2.64 -11.35 27.67
C GLU A 201 2.08 -10.57 28.88
N ARG A 202 0.76 -10.44 28.98
CA ARG A 202 0.12 -9.82 30.15
C ARG A 202 0.39 -10.59 31.44
N LEU A 203 0.45 -11.92 31.39
CA LEU A 203 0.84 -12.76 32.51
C LEU A 203 2.30 -12.51 32.91
N ARG A 204 3.22 -12.46 31.93
CA ARG A 204 4.64 -12.13 32.14
C ARG A 204 4.82 -10.78 32.83
N LEU A 205 4.13 -9.75 32.36
CA LEU A 205 4.19 -8.40 32.94
C LEU A 205 3.65 -8.36 34.37
N ARG A 206 2.53 -9.05 34.65
CA ARG A 206 1.98 -9.16 36.01
C ARG A 206 2.94 -9.87 36.96
N GLN A 207 3.56 -10.96 36.52
CA GLN A 207 4.57 -11.67 37.30
C GLN A 207 5.71 -10.72 37.65
N ARG A 208 6.26 -10.04 36.63
CA ARG A 208 7.37 -9.12 36.82
C ARG A 208 7.02 -7.96 37.77
N GLY A 209 5.79 -7.44 37.70
CA GLY A 209 5.31 -6.42 38.62
C GLY A 209 5.29 -6.89 40.08
N LEU A 210 4.93 -8.15 40.35
CA LEU A 210 4.96 -8.74 41.70
C LEU A 210 6.39 -8.98 42.19
N GLU A 211 7.28 -9.46 41.31
CA GLU A 211 8.71 -9.61 41.61
C GLU A 211 9.34 -8.27 42.03
N LEU A 212 9.04 -7.19 41.31
CA LEU A 212 9.55 -5.85 41.62
C LEU A 212 9.05 -5.31 42.97
N LYS A 213 7.86 -5.73 43.42
CA LYS A 213 7.30 -5.38 44.73
C LYS A 213 7.77 -6.30 45.86
N GLY A 214 8.43 -7.42 45.53
CA GLY A 214 8.78 -8.46 46.49
C GLY A 214 7.57 -9.27 46.97
N GLU A 215 6.49 -9.29 46.19
CA GLU A 215 5.21 -9.97 46.51
C GLU A 215 5.04 -11.31 45.75
N PHE A 216 6.07 -11.77 45.04
CA PHE A 216 6.04 -13.04 44.30
C PHE A 216 6.54 -14.19 45.18
N ASP A 217 5.63 -14.79 45.94
CA ASP A 217 5.88 -15.92 46.82
C ASP A 217 5.55 -17.28 46.17
N ALA A 218 5.78 -18.38 46.90
CA ALA A 218 5.60 -19.74 46.37
C ALA A 218 4.13 -20.06 46.02
N GLU A 219 3.16 -19.47 46.73
CA GLU A 219 1.73 -19.65 46.42
C GLU A 219 1.37 -18.94 45.11
N THR A 220 1.84 -17.69 44.97
CA THR A 220 1.66 -16.89 43.75
C THR A 220 2.36 -17.54 42.56
N GLU A 221 3.58 -18.07 42.75
CA GLU A 221 4.33 -18.78 41.72
C GLU A 221 3.54 -19.99 41.19
N ALA A 222 2.94 -20.78 42.07
CA ALA A 222 2.11 -21.92 41.68
C ALA A 222 0.89 -21.49 40.85
N ILE A 223 0.21 -20.39 41.22
CA ILE A 223 -0.93 -19.85 40.46
C ILE A 223 -0.50 -19.40 39.06
N PHE A 224 0.62 -18.67 38.95
CA PHE A 224 1.13 -18.21 37.65
C PHE A 224 1.62 -19.37 36.78
N ALA A 225 2.23 -20.40 37.38
CA ALA A 225 2.61 -21.62 36.69
C ALA A 225 1.39 -22.33 36.10
N GLN A 226 0.31 -22.46 36.88
CA GLN A 226 -0.94 -23.05 36.42
C GLN A 226 -1.56 -22.25 35.25
N GLN A 227 -1.63 -20.92 35.35
CA GLN A 227 -2.16 -20.07 34.26
C GLN A 227 -1.33 -20.16 32.98
N ARG A 228 0.00 -20.28 33.12
CA ARG A 228 0.90 -20.46 31.96
C ARG A 228 0.71 -21.83 31.32
N GLU A 229 0.51 -22.87 32.12
CA GLU A 229 0.24 -24.21 31.63
C GLU A 229 -1.09 -24.27 30.87
N GLU A 230 -2.14 -23.62 31.37
CA GLU A 230 -3.44 -23.50 30.69
C GLU A 230 -3.31 -22.79 29.33
N LEU A 231 -2.71 -21.59 29.31
CA LEU A 231 -2.47 -20.86 28.05
C LEU A 231 -1.53 -21.62 27.09
N GLY A 232 -0.56 -22.36 27.63
CA GLY A 232 0.33 -23.21 26.85
C GLY A 232 -0.39 -24.41 26.23
N ALA A 233 -1.38 -24.97 26.93
CA ALA A 233 -2.23 -26.03 26.41
C ALA A 233 -3.15 -25.50 25.30
N ASP A 234 -3.76 -24.33 25.47
CA ASP A 234 -4.57 -23.68 24.42
C ASP A 234 -3.73 -23.39 23.17
N TYR A 235 -2.52 -22.84 23.35
CA TYR A 235 -1.59 -22.62 22.24
C TYR A 235 -1.23 -23.92 21.52
N ALA A 236 -0.98 -25.01 22.27
CA ALA A 236 -0.64 -26.30 21.69
C ALA A 236 -1.80 -26.92 20.88
N LEU A 237 -3.04 -26.72 21.31
CA LEU A 237 -4.23 -27.14 20.56
C LEU A 237 -4.33 -26.38 19.23
N LEU A 238 -4.20 -25.05 19.27
CA LEU A 238 -4.20 -24.22 18.05
C LEU A 238 -3.08 -24.62 17.09
N GLN A 239 -1.87 -24.92 17.60
CA GLN A 239 -0.77 -25.43 16.78
C GLN A 239 -1.11 -26.78 16.14
N GLN A 240 -1.78 -27.67 16.87
CA GLN A 240 -2.22 -28.96 16.33
C GLN A 240 -3.24 -28.77 15.21
N ASP A 241 -4.19 -27.86 15.37
CA ASP A 241 -5.19 -27.52 14.35
C ASP A 241 -4.51 -26.96 13.10
N LEU A 242 -3.54 -26.06 13.25
CA LEU A 242 -2.73 -25.57 12.14
C LEU A 242 -1.99 -26.68 11.39
N VAL A 243 -1.41 -27.66 12.08
CA VAL A 243 -0.75 -28.80 11.42
C VAL A 243 -1.74 -29.60 10.57
N VAL A 244 -2.98 -29.79 11.06
CA VAL A 244 -4.03 -30.50 10.31
C VAL A 244 -4.48 -29.68 9.11
N LEU A 245 -4.72 -28.38 9.27
CA LEU A 245 -5.19 -27.48 8.21
C LEU A 245 -4.13 -27.29 7.12
N ASN A 246 -2.86 -27.09 7.47
CA ASN A 246 -1.77 -26.99 6.49
C ASN A 246 -1.64 -28.26 5.67
N LYS A 247 -1.76 -29.43 6.30
CA LYS A 247 -1.78 -30.69 5.55
C LYS A 247 -3.02 -30.82 4.64
N ALA A 248 -4.16 -30.25 5.05
CA ALA A 248 -5.41 -30.32 4.29
C ALA A 248 -5.44 -29.33 3.10
N ILE A 249 -4.75 -28.20 3.19
CA ILE A 249 -4.68 -27.19 2.12
C ILE A 249 -3.69 -27.60 1.02
N GLU A 250 -2.56 -28.23 1.38
CA GLU A 250 -1.56 -28.80 0.45
C GLU A 250 -2.08 -29.99 -0.37
N ARG A 251 -3.31 -30.44 -0.13
CA ARG A 251 -3.86 -31.66 -0.73
C ARG A 251 -4.11 -31.51 -2.23
N ASP A 252 -4.52 -30.32 -2.68
CA ASP A 252 -5.04 -30.12 -4.03
C ASP A 252 -4.15 -29.21 -4.86
N SER A 253 -3.96 -29.58 -6.12
CA SER A 253 -3.23 -28.79 -7.10
C SER A 253 -3.93 -28.84 -8.45
N ALA A 254 -3.55 -27.96 -9.37
CA ALA A 254 -4.06 -27.92 -10.72
C ALA A 254 -2.94 -27.73 -11.73
N LEU A 255 -3.01 -28.49 -12.82
CA LEU A 255 -2.04 -28.42 -13.91
C LEU A 255 -2.53 -27.43 -14.97
N PHE A 256 -1.64 -26.53 -15.36
CA PHE A 256 -1.91 -25.55 -16.39
C PHE A 256 -0.88 -25.63 -17.52
N LEU A 257 -1.35 -25.48 -18.75
CA LEU A 257 -0.50 -25.32 -19.93
C LEU A 257 -0.21 -23.82 -20.14
N ALA A 258 1.05 -23.43 -20.02
CA ALA A 258 1.53 -22.08 -20.32
C ALA A 258 1.79 -21.88 -21.82
N ALA A 259 1.92 -20.63 -22.26
CA ALA A 259 2.14 -20.25 -23.66
C ALA A 259 3.37 -20.89 -24.33
N ASN A 260 4.41 -21.19 -23.56
CA ASN A 260 5.62 -21.85 -24.07
C ASN A 260 5.47 -23.39 -24.18
N GLY A 261 4.28 -23.92 -23.91
CA GLY A 261 3.99 -25.35 -23.86
C GLY A 261 4.43 -26.04 -22.57
N ALA A 262 4.90 -25.29 -21.56
CA ALA A 262 5.24 -25.88 -20.26
C ALA A 262 3.96 -26.21 -19.47
N GLU A 263 3.93 -27.41 -18.91
CA GLU A 263 2.93 -27.77 -17.90
C GLU A 263 3.41 -27.33 -16.52
N VAL A 264 2.60 -26.53 -15.83
CA VAL A 264 2.90 -25.97 -14.51
C VAL A 264 1.87 -26.48 -13.53
N ASP A 265 2.33 -27.22 -12.52
CA ASP A 265 1.48 -27.70 -11.42
C ASP A 265 1.46 -26.62 -10.35
N ILE A 266 0.28 -26.09 -10.03
CA ILE A 266 0.08 -24.98 -9.09
C ILE A 266 -0.75 -25.49 -7.93
N GLU A 267 -0.22 -25.37 -6.71
CA GLU A 267 -0.95 -25.70 -5.49
C GLU A 267 -2.13 -24.72 -5.32
N LEU A 268 -3.32 -25.24 -4.99
CA LEU A 268 -4.48 -24.37 -4.81
C LEU A 268 -4.35 -23.45 -3.59
N ALA A 269 -3.49 -23.81 -2.63
CA ALA A 269 -3.11 -22.99 -1.49
C ALA A 269 -2.50 -21.63 -1.92
N ASP A 270 -1.77 -21.62 -3.04
CA ASP A 270 -1.05 -20.45 -3.56
C ASP A 270 -1.93 -19.54 -4.42
N ILE A 271 -3.20 -19.90 -4.66
CA ILE A 271 -4.10 -19.13 -5.50
C ILE A 271 -4.95 -18.21 -4.61
N VAL A 272 -4.97 -16.93 -4.95
CA VAL A 272 -5.84 -15.91 -4.33
C VAL A 272 -7.17 -15.87 -5.07
N ARG A 273 -7.12 -15.92 -6.40
CA ARG A 273 -8.29 -15.83 -7.27
C ARG A 273 -8.01 -16.50 -8.61
N ALA A 274 -9.03 -17.11 -9.19
CA ALA A 274 -9.02 -17.60 -10.56
C ALA A 274 -10.25 -17.10 -11.33
N TYR A 275 -10.09 -16.74 -12.61
CA TYR A 275 -11.21 -16.36 -13.48
C TYR A 275 -10.87 -16.55 -14.96
N LYS A 276 -11.90 -16.67 -15.82
CA LYS A 276 -11.77 -16.71 -17.29
C LYS A 276 -12.10 -15.35 -17.90
N PRO A 277 -11.13 -14.42 -18.06
CA PRO A 277 -11.39 -13.02 -18.43
C PRO A 277 -12.13 -12.86 -19.77
N ASN A 278 -11.81 -13.72 -20.74
CA ASN A 278 -12.37 -13.64 -22.09
C ASN A 278 -13.82 -14.11 -22.20
N GLN A 279 -14.35 -14.79 -21.17
CA GLN A 279 -15.77 -15.17 -21.07
C GLN A 279 -16.60 -14.17 -20.27
N MET A 280 -15.95 -13.27 -19.52
CA MET A 280 -16.65 -12.33 -18.65
C MET A 280 -17.45 -11.31 -19.46
N GLY A 281 -18.74 -11.20 -19.13
CA GLY A 281 -19.56 -10.08 -19.58
C GLY A 281 -19.13 -8.77 -18.90
N LEU A 282 -19.62 -7.65 -19.40
CA LEU A 282 -19.32 -6.33 -18.82
C LEU A 282 -19.73 -6.22 -17.34
N LEU A 283 -20.82 -6.89 -16.93
CA LEU A 283 -21.26 -6.92 -15.53
C LEU A 283 -20.30 -7.72 -14.65
N ASP A 284 -19.82 -8.87 -15.11
CA ASP A 284 -18.86 -9.69 -14.37
C ASP A 284 -17.55 -8.94 -14.18
N LYS A 285 -17.07 -8.29 -15.25
CA LYS A 285 -15.86 -7.45 -15.19
C LYS A 285 -16.00 -6.30 -14.19
N LEU A 286 -17.18 -5.66 -14.13
CA LEU A 286 -17.45 -4.61 -13.14
C LEU A 286 -17.48 -5.16 -11.71
N PHE A 287 -18.08 -6.34 -11.48
CA PHE A 287 -18.08 -6.95 -10.16
C PHE A 287 -16.66 -7.30 -9.70
N THR A 288 -15.89 -7.97 -10.56
CA THR A 288 -14.48 -8.31 -10.27
C THR A 288 -13.63 -7.06 -10.04
N TYR A 289 -13.86 -5.99 -10.81
CA TYR A 289 -13.19 -4.71 -10.62
C TYR A 289 -13.40 -4.14 -9.21
N PHE A 290 -14.65 -4.04 -8.75
CA PHE A 290 -14.93 -3.49 -7.43
C PHE A 290 -14.51 -4.42 -6.30
N ALA A 291 -14.54 -5.74 -6.51
CA ALA A 291 -13.99 -6.71 -5.57
C ALA A 291 -12.47 -6.49 -5.39
N LYS A 292 -11.71 -6.44 -6.49
CA LYS A 292 -10.27 -6.14 -6.49
C LYS A 292 -9.94 -4.79 -5.83
N LEU A 293 -10.72 -3.76 -6.13
CA LEU A 293 -10.55 -2.45 -5.51
C LEU A 293 -10.81 -2.48 -4.00
N GLY A 294 -11.82 -3.25 -3.57
CA GLY A 294 -12.13 -3.46 -2.15
C GLY A 294 -10.95 -4.11 -1.42
N GLU A 295 -10.50 -5.26 -1.92
CA GLU A 295 -9.34 -6.00 -1.40
C GLU A 295 -8.09 -5.12 -1.34
N PHE A 296 -7.80 -4.37 -2.41
CA PHE A 296 -6.68 -3.45 -2.43
C PHE A 296 -6.75 -2.40 -1.31
N LEU A 297 -7.94 -1.94 -0.93
CA LEU A 297 -8.11 -0.95 0.12
C LEU A 297 -8.13 -1.55 1.54
N THR A 298 -8.48 -2.82 1.70
CA THR A 298 -8.70 -3.47 3.01
C THR A 298 -7.61 -4.45 3.41
N ASP A 299 -6.92 -5.05 2.45
CA ASP A 299 -6.00 -6.14 2.71
C ASP A 299 -4.59 -5.64 3.07
N GLU A 300 -3.76 -6.57 3.54
CA GLU A 300 -2.35 -6.35 3.83
C GLU A 300 -1.51 -6.45 2.54
N PRO A 301 -0.36 -5.75 2.47
CA PRO A 301 0.54 -5.86 1.33
C PRO A 301 1.21 -7.24 1.30
N ARG A 302 1.38 -7.76 0.09
CA ARG A 302 2.09 -9.01 -0.24
C ARG A 302 3.28 -8.71 -1.14
N GLU A 303 4.18 -9.68 -1.31
CA GLU A 303 5.31 -9.60 -2.27
C GLU A 303 6.09 -8.28 -2.18
N ALA A 304 6.60 -7.92 -1.00
CA ALA A 304 7.34 -6.67 -0.78
C ALA A 304 6.58 -5.39 -1.23
N ASN A 305 5.24 -5.39 -1.10
CA ASN A 305 4.30 -4.34 -1.50
C ASN A 305 4.08 -4.22 -3.03
N THR A 306 4.41 -5.25 -3.82
CA THR A 306 4.02 -5.28 -5.24
C THR A 306 2.61 -5.80 -5.46
N GLU A 307 2.07 -6.54 -4.48
CA GLU A 307 0.73 -7.13 -4.55
C GLU A 307 -0.01 -6.98 -3.21
N GLY A 308 -1.27 -7.42 -3.15
CA GLY A 308 -2.12 -7.29 -1.97
C GLY A 308 -2.67 -5.88 -1.78
N GLY A 309 -3.03 -5.53 -0.54
CA GLY A 309 -3.68 -4.27 -0.20
C GLY A 309 -2.76 -3.23 0.45
N ILE A 310 -3.31 -2.03 0.65
CA ILE A 310 -2.62 -0.85 1.20
C ILE A 310 -3.22 -0.37 2.53
N PHE A 311 -4.07 -1.18 3.16
CA PHE A 311 -4.80 -0.78 4.37
C PHE A 311 -3.90 -0.28 5.50
N PRO A 312 -2.80 -0.98 5.88
CA PRO A 312 -1.92 -0.52 6.96
C PRO A 312 -1.28 0.85 6.67
N ALA A 313 -0.98 1.15 5.40
CA ALA A 313 -0.39 2.42 4.98
C ALA A 313 -1.40 3.58 5.05
N ILE A 314 -2.65 3.33 4.63
CA ILE A 314 -3.75 4.29 4.76
C ILE A 314 -3.99 4.57 6.25
N PHE A 315 -4.18 3.52 7.05
CA PHE A 315 -4.43 3.63 8.48
C PHE A 315 -3.32 4.41 9.19
N GLY A 316 -2.06 4.02 8.95
CA GLY A 316 -0.90 4.69 9.53
C GLY A 316 -0.86 6.18 9.19
N THR A 317 -1.11 6.52 7.92
CA THR A 317 -1.07 7.92 7.46
C THR A 317 -2.20 8.75 8.04
N VAL A 318 -3.43 8.23 8.03
CA VAL A 318 -4.60 8.92 8.61
C VAL A 318 -4.40 9.12 10.10
N MET A 319 -3.96 8.09 10.83
CA MET A 319 -3.72 8.20 12.26
C MET A 319 -2.57 9.16 12.60
N MET A 320 -1.51 9.19 11.80
CA MET A 320 -0.43 10.17 11.97
C MET A 320 -0.93 11.61 11.83
N VAL A 321 -1.72 11.88 10.80
CA VAL A 321 -2.28 13.22 10.55
C VAL A 321 -3.23 13.61 11.67
N LEU A 322 -4.13 12.70 12.10
CA LEU A 322 -5.07 12.96 13.18
C LEU A 322 -4.35 13.27 14.50
N LEU A 323 -3.39 12.43 14.91
CA LEU A 323 -2.61 12.65 16.11
C LEU A 323 -1.82 13.95 16.03
N MET A 324 -1.11 14.18 14.92
CA MET A 324 -0.39 15.43 14.67
C MET A 324 -1.32 16.64 14.84
N SER A 325 -2.48 16.64 14.19
CA SER A 325 -3.48 17.72 14.26
C SER A 325 -3.99 17.95 15.69
N VAL A 326 -4.29 16.88 16.43
CA VAL A 326 -4.76 16.97 17.83
C VAL A 326 -3.74 17.68 18.71
N PHE A 327 -2.44 17.45 18.51
CA PHE A 327 -1.40 18.11 19.29
C PHE A 327 -1.04 19.51 18.76
N VAL A 328 -0.84 19.66 17.44
CA VAL A 328 -0.33 20.91 16.86
C VAL A 328 -1.38 22.02 16.84
N THR A 329 -2.64 21.70 16.57
CA THR A 329 -3.67 22.73 16.36
C THR A 329 -3.97 23.51 17.63
N PRO A 330 -4.26 22.88 18.79
CA PRO A 330 -4.52 23.62 20.03
C PRO A 330 -3.30 24.46 20.44
N PHE A 331 -2.10 23.88 20.43
CA PHE A 331 -0.88 24.59 20.80
C PHE A 331 -0.57 25.76 19.87
N GLY A 332 -0.64 25.54 18.55
CA GLY A 332 -0.36 26.57 17.55
C GLY A 332 -1.37 27.72 17.60
N VAL A 333 -2.67 27.39 17.73
CA VAL A 333 -3.73 28.39 17.81
C VAL A 333 -3.64 29.21 19.10
N VAL A 334 -3.45 28.57 20.25
CA VAL A 334 -3.30 29.28 21.54
C VAL A 334 -2.07 30.19 21.51
N ALA A 335 -0.94 29.69 21.00
CA ALA A 335 0.27 30.50 20.85
C ALA A 335 0.04 31.71 19.94
N ALA A 336 -0.62 31.53 18.79
CA ALA A 336 -0.93 32.63 17.87
C ALA A 336 -1.89 33.66 18.47
N VAL A 337 -2.96 33.22 19.13
CA VAL A 337 -3.92 34.11 19.81
C VAL A 337 -3.20 34.91 20.90
N TYR A 338 -2.38 34.25 21.72
CA TYR A 338 -1.59 34.93 22.74
C TYR A 338 -0.65 35.96 22.14
N LEU A 339 0.16 35.57 21.14
CA LEU A 339 1.14 36.46 20.49
C LEU A 339 0.50 37.64 19.77
N ARG A 340 -0.71 37.46 19.23
CA ARG A 340 -1.42 38.48 18.46
C ARG A 340 -2.25 39.44 19.33
N GLU A 341 -3.03 38.91 20.27
CA GLU A 341 -4.03 39.69 21.00
C GLU A 341 -3.57 40.12 22.39
N TYR A 342 -2.81 39.28 23.08
CA TYR A 342 -2.48 39.51 24.50
C TYR A 342 -1.04 40.01 24.69
N ALA A 343 -0.12 39.57 23.85
CA ALA A 343 1.29 39.79 24.08
C ALA A 343 1.70 41.24 23.78
N ARG A 344 2.22 41.93 24.81
CA ARG A 344 2.78 43.27 24.67
C ARG A 344 4.05 43.21 23.84
N GLN A 345 4.19 44.11 22.86
CA GLN A 345 5.40 44.17 22.05
C GLN A 345 6.63 44.44 22.93
N GLY A 346 7.54 43.48 22.98
CA GLY A 346 8.73 43.54 23.82
C GLY A 346 9.80 42.54 23.38
N PHE A 347 10.85 42.42 24.19
CA PHE A 347 11.96 41.48 23.92
C PHE A 347 11.46 40.02 23.84
N VAL A 348 10.61 39.61 24.78
CA VAL A 348 10.09 38.23 24.87
C VAL A 348 9.28 37.85 23.62
N THR A 349 8.34 38.69 23.19
CA THR A 349 7.52 38.43 21.99
C THR A 349 8.36 38.38 20.72
N ARG A 350 9.41 39.22 20.64
CA ARG A 350 10.34 39.22 19.52
C ARG A 350 11.20 37.96 19.50
N ALA A 351 11.68 37.52 20.66
CA ALA A 351 12.44 36.28 20.80
C ALA A 351 11.61 35.05 20.39
N ILE A 352 10.36 34.96 20.84
CA ILE A 352 9.44 33.86 20.46
C ILE A 352 9.21 33.87 18.94
N ARG A 353 8.93 35.04 18.34
CA ARG A 353 8.70 35.13 16.89
C ARG A 353 9.94 34.73 16.08
N ILE A 354 11.14 35.09 16.53
CA ILE A 354 12.40 34.64 15.92
C ILE A 354 12.54 33.12 16.06
N ALA A 355 12.26 32.56 17.24
CA ALA A 355 12.33 31.11 17.45
C ALA A 355 11.37 30.34 16.54
N VAL A 356 10.12 30.79 16.41
CA VAL A 356 9.12 30.20 15.52
C VAL A 356 9.58 30.26 14.06
N ASN A 357 10.10 31.40 13.60
CA ASN A 357 10.64 31.53 12.24
C ASN A 357 11.86 30.64 12.01
N ASN A 358 12.74 30.50 13.00
CA ASN A 358 13.91 29.63 12.92
C ASN A 358 13.51 28.15 12.88
N LEU A 359 12.50 27.73 13.66
CA LEU A 359 11.94 26.39 13.61
C LEU A 359 11.44 26.03 12.21
N ALA A 360 10.79 26.96 11.51
CA ALA A 360 10.36 26.75 10.12
C ALA A 360 11.53 26.55 9.14
N GLY A 361 12.73 27.04 9.48
CA GLY A 361 13.94 26.91 8.67
C GLY A 361 14.77 25.65 8.94
N VAL A 362 14.43 24.85 9.96
CA VAL A 362 15.16 23.63 10.30
C VAL A 362 14.85 22.53 9.28
N PRO A 363 15.86 21.87 8.68
CA PRO A 363 15.63 20.75 7.75
C PRO A 363 14.88 19.58 8.40
N SER A 364 13.99 18.92 7.65
CA SER A 364 13.15 17.82 8.16
C SER A 364 13.94 16.65 8.74
N ILE A 365 15.13 16.34 8.20
CA ILE A 365 16.00 15.27 8.73
C ILE A 365 16.45 15.53 10.18
N VAL A 366 16.64 16.80 10.55
CA VAL A 366 17.03 17.19 11.92
C VAL A 366 15.88 16.92 12.89
N TYR A 367 14.63 17.20 12.47
CA TYR A 367 13.46 16.83 13.25
C TYR A 367 13.33 15.33 13.44
N GLY A 368 13.63 14.52 12.41
CA GLY A 368 13.62 13.06 12.51
C GLY A 368 14.60 12.54 13.57
N VAL A 369 15.86 12.99 13.53
CA VAL A 369 16.89 12.60 14.52
C VAL A 369 16.54 13.15 15.91
N PHE A 370 16.03 14.37 16.00
CA PHE A 370 15.53 14.94 17.26
C PHE A 370 14.40 14.10 17.84
N GLY A 371 13.42 13.69 17.03
CA GLY A 371 12.31 12.86 17.47
C GLY A 371 12.78 11.53 18.04
N LEU A 372 13.72 10.86 17.35
CA LEU A 372 14.33 9.64 17.86
C LEU A 372 15.06 9.87 19.20
N GLY A 373 15.93 10.87 19.27
CA GLY A 373 16.71 11.13 20.48
C GLY A 373 15.87 11.60 21.66
N PHE A 374 14.99 12.56 21.44
CA PHE A 374 14.24 13.23 22.50
C PHE A 374 12.95 12.50 22.87
N PHE A 375 12.11 12.16 21.89
CA PHE A 375 10.83 11.54 22.20
C PHE A 375 10.97 10.07 22.57
N ILE A 376 11.79 9.31 21.85
CA ILE A 376 11.90 7.87 22.09
C ILE A 376 12.89 7.58 23.22
N TYR A 377 14.15 8.01 23.09
CA TYR A 377 15.19 7.63 24.03
C TYR A 377 15.21 8.41 25.35
N ILE A 378 14.60 9.59 25.40
CA ILE A 378 14.48 10.36 26.64
C ILE A 378 13.07 10.22 27.20
N ILE A 379 12.07 10.82 26.56
CA ILE A 379 10.71 10.86 27.13
C ILE A 379 10.11 9.45 27.23
N GLY A 380 10.14 8.66 26.15
CA GLY A 380 9.58 7.33 26.13
C GLY A 380 10.26 6.40 27.15
N ALA A 381 11.59 6.43 27.19
CA ALA A 381 12.35 5.63 28.15
C ALA A 381 12.09 6.02 29.61
N GLU A 382 11.97 7.32 29.93
CA GLU A 382 11.64 7.78 31.29
C GLU A 382 10.21 7.41 31.69
N VAL A 383 9.25 7.53 30.75
CA VAL A 383 7.85 7.09 30.97
C VAL A 383 7.81 5.60 31.27
N ASP A 384 8.54 4.77 30.54
CA ASP A 384 8.60 3.33 30.81
C ASP A 384 9.25 3.02 32.16
N GLN A 385 10.34 3.70 32.51
CA GLN A 385 10.97 3.51 33.83
C GLN A 385 10.04 3.88 34.99
N LEU A 386 9.23 4.93 34.83
CA LEU A 386 8.34 5.44 35.88
C LEU A 386 7.03 4.66 35.98
N PHE A 387 6.43 4.29 34.85
CA PHE A 387 5.06 3.76 34.80
C PHE A 387 4.96 2.31 34.33
N TYR A 388 5.97 1.78 33.65
CA TYR A 388 5.98 0.42 33.10
C TYR A 388 7.31 -0.33 33.37
N PRO A 389 7.86 -0.29 34.60
CA PRO A 389 9.15 -0.91 34.89
C PRO A 389 9.16 -2.43 34.64
N GLU A 390 8.00 -3.08 34.69
CA GLU A 390 7.81 -4.50 34.38
C GLU A 390 7.99 -4.86 32.89
N ALA A 391 7.83 -3.90 31.97
CA ALA A 391 7.99 -4.14 30.54
C ALA A 391 9.46 -4.23 30.11
N LEU A 392 10.36 -3.59 30.87
CA LEU A 392 11.79 -3.54 30.56
C LEU A 392 12.43 -4.94 30.54
N PRO A 393 13.33 -5.23 29.58
CA PRO A 393 14.02 -4.31 28.66
C PRO A 393 13.30 -4.05 27.33
N ALA A 394 12.06 -4.51 27.15
CA ALA A 394 11.23 -4.24 25.97
C ALA A 394 10.29 -3.05 26.27
N PRO A 395 10.73 -1.79 26.07
CA PRO A 395 9.96 -0.61 26.42
C PRO A 395 8.62 -0.55 25.67
N THR A 396 7.61 0.08 26.28
CA THR A 396 6.32 0.36 25.62
C THR A 396 6.41 1.68 24.87
N PHE A 397 6.80 2.75 25.58
CA PHE A 397 6.91 4.10 25.04
C PHE A 397 8.30 4.41 24.48
N GLY A 398 9.35 3.73 24.91
CA GLY A 398 10.72 3.85 24.37
C GLY A 398 10.95 3.15 23.03
N THR A 399 9.90 2.87 22.26
CA THR A 399 9.98 2.28 20.91
C THR A 399 9.58 3.28 19.82
N PRO A 400 10.12 3.17 18.60
CA PRO A 400 9.60 3.90 17.45
C PRO A 400 8.13 3.54 17.21
N GLY A 401 7.28 4.55 17.11
CA GLY A 401 5.85 4.33 16.97
C GLY A 401 5.09 5.55 16.47
N LEU A 402 3.82 5.32 16.15
CA LEU A 402 2.90 6.29 15.56
C LEU A 402 2.82 7.59 16.38
N LEU A 403 2.79 7.49 17.71
CA LEU A 403 2.72 8.63 18.62
C LEU A 403 3.91 9.58 18.44
N TRP A 404 5.14 9.05 18.47
CA TRP A 404 6.35 9.86 18.39
C TRP A 404 6.60 10.43 17.00
N ALA A 405 6.29 9.66 15.96
CA ALA A 405 6.30 10.16 14.59
C ALA A 405 5.34 11.36 14.44
N SER A 406 4.12 11.23 14.96
CA SER A 406 3.09 12.28 14.92
C SER A 406 3.48 13.51 15.73
N LEU A 407 4.09 13.35 16.91
CA LEU A 407 4.58 14.46 17.74
C LEU A 407 5.76 15.19 17.09
N THR A 408 6.64 14.45 16.40
CA THR A 408 7.74 15.03 15.64
C THR A 408 7.22 15.87 14.47
N LEU A 409 6.24 15.34 13.73
CA LEU A 409 5.53 16.07 12.67
C LEU A 409 4.77 17.28 13.22
N ALA A 410 4.17 17.16 14.41
CA ALA A 410 3.50 18.27 15.07
C ALA A 410 4.49 19.41 15.33
N LEU A 411 5.67 19.09 15.89
CA LEU A 411 6.72 20.08 16.17
C LEU A 411 7.22 20.78 14.91
N LEU A 412 7.38 20.03 13.81
CA LEU A 412 7.73 20.58 12.49
C LEU A 412 6.65 21.52 11.94
N THR A 413 5.37 21.24 12.20
CA THR A 413 4.23 21.98 11.65
C THR A 413 3.73 23.14 12.55
N VAL A 414 4.15 23.20 13.82
CA VAL A 414 3.80 24.28 14.76
C VAL A 414 4.00 25.68 14.14
N PRO A 415 5.13 26.02 13.49
CA PRO A 415 5.33 27.36 12.95
C PRO A 415 4.32 27.76 11.89
N VAL A 416 3.93 26.81 11.03
CA VAL A 416 2.96 27.03 9.97
C VAL A 416 1.59 27.35 10.57
N VAL A 417 1.15 26.59 11.57
CA VAL A 417 -0.13 26.82 12.26
C VAL A 417 -0.14 28.17 12.98
N ILE A 418 0.96 28.54 13.66
CA ILE A 418 1.07 29.82 14.35
C ILE A 418 0.93 30.98 13.36
N VAL A 419 1.73 30.98 12.30
CA VAL A 419 1.75 32.08 11.32
C VAL A 419 0.40 32.19 10.60
N ALA A 420 -0.17 31.06 10.15
CA ALA A 420 -1.47 31.06 9.49
C ALA A 420 -2.60 31.61 10.40
N THR A 421 -2.57 31.24 11.69
CA THR A 421 -3.56 31.72 12.66
C THR A 421 -3.37 33.21 12.96
N GLU A 422 -2.13 33.68 13.17
CA GLU A 422 -1.85 35.11 13.38
C GLU A 422 -2.30 35.97 12.19
N GLU A 423 -2.01 35.53 10.96
CA GLU A 423 -2.43 36.22 9.75
C GLU A 423 -3.95 36.23 9.59
N GLY A 424 -4.62 35.14 9.94
CA GLY A 424 -6.09 35.06 9.98
C GLY A 424 -6.68 36.08 10.96
N LEU A 425 -6.18 36.10 12.20
CA LEU A 425 -6.61 37.05 13.23
C LEU A 425 -6.36 38.51 12.82
N ALA A 426 -5.25 38.76 12.11
CA ALA A 426 -4.90 40.09 11.64
C ALA A 426 -5.89 40.67 10.60
N ARG A 427 -6.64 39.82 9.90
CA ARG A 427 -7.64 40.24 8.89
C ARG A 427 -9.00 40.60 9.49
N ILE A 428 -9.24 40.30 10.78
CA ILE A 428 -10.54 40.59 11.42
C ILE A 428 -10.73 42.10 11.59
N PRO A 429 -11.78 42.71 10.99
CA PRO A 429 -12.05 44.15 11.10
C PRO A 429 -12.25 44.61 12.54
N ARG A 430 -11.81 45.84 12.84
CA ARG A 430 -12.01 46.45 14.16
C ARG A 430 -13.48 46.57 14.55
N SER A 431 -14.37 46.88 13.61
CA SER A 431 -15.81 46.99 13.87
C SER A 431 -16.44 45.72 14.41
N VAL A 432 -16.00 44.54 13.95
CA VAL A 432 -16.46 43.24 14.47
C VAL A 432 -15.98 43.03 15.91
N ARG A 433 -14.73 43.41 16.19
CA ARG A 433 -14.14 43.31 17.54
C ARG A 433 -14.85 44.24 18.53
N GLU A 434 -15.05 45.49 18.15
CA GLU A 434 -15.75 46.51 18.96
C GLU A 434 -17.22 46.13 19.17
N GLY A 435 -17.89 45.58 18.15
CA GLY A 435 -19.26 45.07 18.26
C GLY A 435 -19.37 43.88 19.23
N SER A 436 -18.42 42.94 19.19
CA SER A 436 -18.37 41.81 20.14
C SER A 436 -18.19 42.29 21.58
N LEU A 437 -17.28 43.25 21.79
CA LEU A 437 -17.04 43.85 23.11
C LEU A 437 -18.29 44.57 23.65
N ALA A 438 -19.02 45.28 22.79
CA ALA A 438 -20.27 45.95 23.16
C ALA A 438 -21.38 44.97 23.59
N LEU A 439 -21.33 43.71 23.13
CA LEU A 439 -22.23 42.64 23.54
C LEU A 439 -21.77 41.91 24.81
N GLY A 440 -20.63 42.29 25.40
CA GLY A 440 -20.09 41.70 26.64
C GLY A 440 -19.37 40.36 26.46
N ALA A 441 -18.90 40.05 25.25
CA ALA A 441 -18.14 38.84 24.94
C ALA A 441 -16.64 38.96 25.27
#